data_AF-A0A7J9C635-F1
#
_entry.id   AF-A0A7J9C635-F1
#
_cell.length_a   1.000
_cell.length_b   1.000
_cell.length_c   1.000
_cell.angle_alpha   90.00
_cell.angle_beta   90.00
_cell.angle_gamma   90.00
#
_symmetry.space_group_name_H-M   'P 1'
#
loop_
_entity.id
_entity.type
_entity.pdbx_description
1 polymer ?
#
loop_
_entity_poly.entity_id
_entity_poly.type
_entity_poly.pdbx_seq_one_letter_code
_entity_poly.pdbx_strand_id
1 'polypeptide(L)'
;MSKTRPNATIWGVVRGPNRGWMGGFEMMIGLSNIFQVKARALFKGFKFTWAQGFCQVEIESNNALLIAVIQNRLAANSKYSEIRQIYEWCFKHWDVKFCQIMTDSNRMANRIAKEARGEKE
;
A
#
# COMPACT_ATOMS: atom_id res chain seq x y z
N MET A 1 16.60 8.10 -29.05
CA MET A 1 16.62 8.27 -27.58
C MET A 1 15.19 8.19 -27.06
N SER A 2 14.78 7.07 -26.46
CA SER A 2 13.44 6.93 -25.88
C SER A 2 13.36 7.76 -24.60
N LYS A 3 12.50 8.79 -24.57
CA LYS A 3 12.16 9.49 -23.32
C LYS A 3 11.57 8.46 -22.36
N THR A 4 12.31 8.09 -21.32
CA THR A 4 11.80 7.28 -20.21
C THR A 4 10.61 8.02 -19.62
N ARG A 5 9.42 7.38 -19.65
CA ARG A 5 8.24 7.95 -19.03
C ARG A 5 8.51 8.06 -17.51
N PRO A 6 8.03 9.11 -16.82
CA PRO A 6 8.18 9.19 -15.38
C PRO A 6 7.50 7.98 -14.75
N ASN A 7 8.28 7.14 -14.08
CA ASN A 7 7.78 5.98 -13.37
C ASN A 7 7.84 6.25 -11.88
N ALA A 8 6.85 5.73 -11.14
CA ALA A 8 6.88 5.69 -9.69
C ALA A 8 7.13 4.24 -9.26
N THR A 9 7.79 4.04 -8.12
CA THR A 9 7.95 2.70 -7.54
C THR A 9 7.14 2.62 -6.25
N ILE A 10 6.37 1.56 -6.12
CA ILE A 10 5.64 1.23 -4.90
C ILE A 10 6.32 0.07 -4.19
N TRP A 11 6.23 0.11 -2.86
CA TRP A 11 6.85 -0.86 -1.98
C TRP A 11 5.89 -1.21 -0.85
N GLY A 12 6.04 -2.41 -0.31
CA GLY A 12 5.36 -2.81 0.91
C GLY A 12 6.12 -3.94 1.60
N VAL A 13 5.97 -4.02 2.91
CA VAL A 13 6.64 -5.00 3.76
C VAL A 13 5.61 -5.65 4.67
N VAL A 14 5.80 -6.94 4.96
CA VAL A 14 4.92 -7.73 5.81
C VAL A 14 5.68 -8.15 7.05
N ARG A 15 5.03 -7.95 8.20
CA ARG A 15 5.57 -8.22 9.54
C ARG A 15 4.72 -9.32 10.17
N GLY A 16 5.38 -10.33 10.75
CA GLY A 16 4.71 -11.36 11.51
C GLY A 16 4.40 -10.93 12.95
N PRO A 17 3.64 -11.75 13.71
CA PRO A 17 3.27 -11.47 15.09
C PRO A 17 4.48 -11.25 16.01
N ASN A 18 5.57 -11.97 15.77
CA ASN A 18 6.82 -11.87 16.54
C ASN A 18 7.74 -10.73 16.06
N ARG A 19 7.20 -9.74 15.34
CA ARG A 19 7.94 -8.60 14.73
C ARG A 19 8.99 -8.99 13.68
N GLY A 20 9.07 -10.27 13.30
CA GLY A 20 9.93 -10.74 12.22
C GLY A 20 9.40 -10.31 10.83
N TRP A 21 10.32 -10.01 9.91
CA TRP A 21 9.97 -9.74 8.51
C TRP A 21 9.58 -11.04 7.81
N MET A 22 8.41 -11.06 7.19
CA MET A 22 7.89 -12.24 6.46
C MET A 22 8.06 -12.09 4.94
N GLY A 23 8.38 -10.89 4.48
CA GLY A 23 8.59 -10.59 3.07
C GLY A 23 8.14 -9.18 2.71
N GLY A 24 8.12 -8.91 1.42
CA GLY A 24 7.70 -7.63 0.87
C GLY A 24 7.55 -7.70 -0.64
N PHE A 25 7.16 -6.57 -1.22
CA PHE A 25 7.09 -6.41 -2.66
C PHE A 25 7.64 -5.05 -3.08
N GLU A 26 8.15 -5.03 -4.31
CA GLU A 26 8.49 -3.84 -5.07
C GLU A 26 7.76 -3.92 -6.40
N MET A 27 7.25 -2.81 -6.90
CA MET A 27 6.68 -2.75 -8.24
C MET A 27 6.83 -1.36 -8.85
N MET A 28 7.39 -1.31 -10.07
CA MET A 28 7.38 -0.10 -10.89
C MET A 28 6.00 0.10 -11.50
N ILE A 29 5.48 1.32 -11.40
CA ILE A 29 4.21 1.74 -11.98
C ILE A 29 4.43 2.98 -12.85
N GLY A 30 3.59 3.17 -13.87
CA GLY A 30 3.63 4.38 -14.68
C GLY A 30 3.17 5.63 -13.92
N LEU A 31 3.23 6.78 -14.60
CA LEU A 31 2.72 8.07 -14.13
C LEU A 31 1.41 7.94 -13.36
N SER A 32 1.41 8.34 -12.10
CA SER A 32 0.24 8.34 -11.22
C SER A 32 0.41 9.41 -10.16
N ASN A 33 -0.69 10.04 -9.72
CA ASN A 33 -0.62 10.98 -8.62
C ASN A 33 -0.33 10.24 -7.29
N ILE A 34 0.15 10.97 -6.28
CA ILE A 34 0.58 10.38 -5.00
C ILE A 34 -0.54 9.53 -4.36
N PHE A 35 -1.80 9.96 -4.49
CA PHE A 35 -2.94 9.21 -3.95
C PHE A 35 -3.12 7.85 -4.64
N GLN A 36 -3.08 7.81 -5.98
CA GLN A 36 -3.12 6.58 -6.78
C GLN A 36 -1.92 5.67 -6.49
N VAL A 37 -0.72 6.23 -6.35
CA VAL A 37 0.49 5.47 -5.98
C VAL A 37 0.28 4.75 -4.64
N LYS A 38 -0.26 5.45 -3.63
CA LYS A 38 -0.54 4.85 -2.31
C LYS A 38 -1.68 3.83 -2.36
N ALA A 39 -2.74 4.09 -3.11
CA ALA A 39 -3.83 3.13 -3.31
C ALA A 39 -3.33 1.85 -4.02
N ARG A 40 -2.46 1.98 -5.03
CA ARG A 40 -1.84 0.83 -5.71
C ARG A 40 -0.93 0.02 -4.81
N ALA A 41 -0.11 0.69 -4.00
CA ALA A 41 0.74 0.02 -3.01
C ALA A 41 -0.10 -0.83 -2.06
N LEU A 42 -1.15 -0.24 -1.51
CA LEU A 42 -2.07 -0.93 -0.62
C LEU A 42 -2.76 -2.12 -1.30
N PHE A 43 -3.30 -1.92 -2.51
CA PHE A 43 -3.96 -2.98 -3.25
C PHE A 43 -3.01 -4.13 -3.60
N LYS A 44 -1.75 -3.82 -3.94
CA LYS A 44 -0.73 -4.84 -4.16
C LYS A 44 -0.39 -5.59 -2.87
N GLY A 45 -0.35 -4.90 -1.73
CA GLY A 45 -0.20 -5.50 -0.41
C GLY A 45 -1.32 -6.49 -0.09
N PHE A 46 -2.57 -6.12 -0.35
CA PHE A 46 -3.72 -7.02 -0.23
C PHE A 46 -3.57 -8.30 -1.07
N LYS A 47 -3.19 -8.17 -2.35
CA LYS A 47 -2.94 -9.34 -3.21
C LYS A 47 -1.80 -10.21 -2.70
N PHE A 48 -0.73 -9.57 -2.24
CA PHE A 48 0.45 -10.26 -1.73
C PHE A 48 0.11 -11.08 -0.49
N THR A 49 -0.51 -10.47 0.53
CA THR A 49 -0.84 -11.16 1.79
C THR A 49 -1.85 -12.27 1.61
N TRP A 50 -2.86 -12.05 0.76
CA TRP A 50 -3.83 -13.08 0.40
C TRP A 50 -3.19 -14.27 -0.31
N ALA A 51 -2.29 -14.03 -1.27
CA ALA A 51 -1.59 -15.10 -1.97
C ALA A 51 -0.68 -15.93 -1.05
N GLN A 52 -0.22 -15.36 0.06
CA GLN A 52 0.52 -16.07 1.10
C GLN A 52 -0.40 -16.85 2.08
N GLY A 53 -1.72 -16.77 1.92
CA GLY A 53 -2.68 -17.47 2.78
C GLY A 53 -2.95 -16.80 4.13
N PHE A 54 -2.62 -15.52 4.30
CA PHE A 54 -2.92 -14.81 5.54
C PHE A 54 -4.42 -14.46 5.63
N CYS A 55 -5.06 -14.88 6.73
CA CYS A 55 -6.48 -14.62 7.00
C CYS A 55 -6.73 -13.50 8.02
N GLN A 56 -5.66 -12.95 8.62
CA GLN A 56 -5.72 -11.80 9.53
C GLN A 56 -4.59 -10.85 9.16
N VAL A 57 -4.94 -9.62 8.78
CA VAL A 57 -3.97 -8.61 8.35
C VAL A 57 -4.24 -7.26 9.00
N GLU A 58 -3.19 -6.67 9.55
CA GLU A 58 -3.20 -5.27 9.99
C GLU A 58 -2.45 -4.43 8.95
N ILE A 59 -3.13 -3.43 8.43
CA ILE A 59 -2.63 -2.56 7.37
C ILE A 59 -2.20 -1.25 7.98
N GLU A 60 -0.92 -0.98 7.86
CA GLU A 60 -0.32 0.28 8.31
C GLU A 60 -0.12 1.23 7.14
N SER A 61 -0.68 2.44 7.27
CA SER A 61 -0.50 3.50 6.29
C SER A 61 -0.36 4.84 6.99
N ASN A 62 0.56 5.67 6.49
CA ASN A 62 0.70 7.06 6.93
C ASN A 62 -0.20 8.03 6.14
N ASN A 63 -1.03 7.52 5.24
CA ASN A 63 -1.97 8.32 4.47
C ASN A 63 -3.37 8.22 5.09
N ALA A 64 -3.67 9.15 6.00
CA ALA A 64 -4.96 9.24 6.69
C ALA A 64 -6.14 9.36 5.72
N LEU A 65 -5.99 10.15 4.66
CA LEU A 65 -7.02 10.33 3.64
C LEU A 65 -7.35 9.01 2.94
N LEU A 66 -6.34 8.21 2.62
CA LEU A 66 -6.56 6.90 1.99
C LEU A 66 -7.33 5.96 2.93
N ILE A 67 -6.94 5.88 4.20
CA ILE A 67 -7.66 5.07 5.20
C ILE A 67 -9.11 5.54 5.33
N ALA A 68 -9.33 6.84 5.49
CA ALA A 68 -10.66 7.42 5.63
C ALA A 68 -11.54 7.16 4.40
N VAL A 69 -10.99 7.25 3.19
CA VAL A 69 -11.70 6.95 1.94
C VAL A 69 -12.11 5.48 1.90
N ILE A 70 -11.23 4.54 2.26
CA ILE A 70 -11.51 3.10 2.20
C ILE A 70 -12.56 2.69 3.23
N GLN A 71 -12.49 3.26 4.43
CA GLN A 71 -13.45 2.98 5.51
C GLN A 71 -14.82 3.60 5.25
N ASN A 72 -14.94 4.53 4.31
CA ASN A 72 -16.20 5.15 3.95
C ASN A 72 -16.96 4.29 2.91
N ARG A 73 -18.28 4.14 3.09
CA ARG A 73 -19.17 3.44 2.14
C ARG A 73 -19.14 4.01 0.71
N LEU A 74 -18.65 5.24 0.53
CA LEU A 74 -18.45 5.86 -0.77
C LEU A 74 -17.29 5.26 -1.59
N ALA A 75 -16.40 4.46 -0.97
CA ALA A 75 -15.28 3.82 -1.67
C ALA A 75 -15.73 2.97 -2.86
N ALA A 76 -16.89 2.30 -2.75
CA ALA A 76 -17.51 1.51 -3.81
C ALA A 76 -17.79 2.32 -5.10
N ASN A 77 -18.04 3.62 -4.96
CA ASN A 77 -18.34 4.53 -6.08
C ASN A 77 -17.15 5.41 -6.48
N SER A 78 -15.95 5.09 -5.98
CA SER A 78 -14.76 5.90 -6.28
C SER A 78 -14.41 5.89 -7.77
N LYS A 79 -14.04 7.06 -8.30
CA LYS A 79 -13.49 7.19 -9.66
C LYS A 79 -12.17 6.42 -9.85
N TYR A 80 -11.49 6.07 -8.76
CA TYR A 80 -10.26 5.29 -8.81
C TYR A 80 -10.58 3.79 -8.69
N SER A 81 -10.22 3.02 -9.71
CA SER A 81 -10.45 1.57 -9.76
C SER A 81 -9.82 0.82 -8.59
N GLU A 82 -8.69 1.29 -8.10
CA GLU A 82 -7.92 0.70 -7.01
C GLU A 82 -8.65 0.84 -5.68
N ILE A 83 -9.35 1.96 -5.45
CA ILE A 83 -10.13 2.17 -4.23
C ILE A 83 -11.34 1.23 -4.20
N ARG A 84 -12.03 1.08 -5.34
CA ARG A 84 -13.15 0.13 -5.46
C ARG A 84 -12.70 -1.30 -5.20
N GLN A 85 -11.59 -1.70 -5.80
CA GLN A 85 -11.00 -3.03 -5.57
C GLN A 85 -10.56 -3.21 -4.12
N ILE A 86 -9.91 -2.23 -3.49
CA ILE A 86 -9.55 -2.32 -2.07
C ILE A 86 -10.80 -2.52 -1.20
N TYR A 87 -11.86 -1.75 -1.47
CA TYR A 87 -13.12 -1.87 -0.74
C TYR A 87 -13.68 -3.29 -0.86
N GLU A 88 -13.81 -3.83 -2.08
CA GLU A 88 -14.26 -5.22 -2.30
C GLU A 88 -13.40 -6.25 -1.56
N TRP A 89 -12.08 -6.03 -1.52
CA TRP A 89 -11.15 -6.92 -0.84
C TRP A 89 -11.32 -6.90 0.68
N CYS A 90 -11.77 -5.78 1.27
CA CYS A 90 -12.08 -5.72 2.69
C CYS A 90 -13.28 -6.63 3.08
N PHE A 91 -14.11 -7.05 2.13
CA PHE A 91 -15.26 -7.94 2.35
C PHE A 91 -15.00 -9.41 1.98
N LYS A 92 -13.75 -9.77 1.65
CA LYS A 92 -13.39 -11.19 1.49
C LYS A 92 -13.40 -11.93 2.83
N HIS A 93 -13.26 -13.24 2.78
CA HIS A 93 -13.18 -14.11 3.97
C HIS A 93 -11.81 -13.99 4.67
N TRP A 94 -11.56 -12.84 5.27
CA TRP A 94 -10.42 -12.56 6.16
C TRP A 94 -10.71 -11.34 7.04
N ASP A 95 -9.93 -11.19 8.10
CA ASP A 95 -10.01 -10.06 9.01
C ASP A 95 -9.00 -8.99 8.61
N VAL A 96 -9.49 -7.79 8.31
CA VAL A 96 -8.68 -6.64 7.86
C VAL A 96 -8.88 -5.49 8.82
N LYS A 97 -7.79 -5.08 9.46
CA LYS A 97 -7.74 -3.90 10.33
C LYS A 97 -6.87 -2.82 9.71
N PHE A 98 -7.32 -1.57 9.75
CA PHE A 98 -6.54 -0.42 9.33
C PHE A 98 -5.97 0.32 10.53
N CYS A 99 -4.66 0.54 10.53
CA CYS A 99 -3.95 1.31 11.52
C CYS A 99 -3.26 2.50 10.86
N GLN A 100 -3.66 3.71 11.27
CA GLN A 100 -2.96 4.91 10.85
C GLN A 100 -1.68 5.04 11.67
N ILE A 101 -0.53 5.07 10.99
CA ILE A 101 0.77 5.26 11.65
C ILE A 101 1.33 6.64 11.35
N MET A 102 1.99 7.26 12.33
CA MET A 102 2.72 8.50 12.10
C MET A 102 3.87 8.26 11.12
N THR A 103 4.19 9.25 10.28
CA THR A 103 5.25 9.16 9.25
C THR A 103 6.60 8.70 9.82
N ASP A 104 6.90 9.06 11.07
CA ASP A 104 8.12 8.63 11.78
C ASP A 104 8.12 7.15 12.17
N SER A 105 6.95 6.55 12.40
CA SER A 105 6.82 5.12 12.66
C SER A 105 6.89 4.30 11.36
N ASN A 106 6.69 4.92 10.20
CA ASN A 106 6.84 4.29 8.89
C ASN A 106 8.27 4.41 8.31
N ARG A 107 9.27 4.63 9.18
CA ARG A 107 10.66 4.91 8.78
C ARG A 107 11.23 3.91 7.78
N MET A 108 10.94 2.61 7.91
CA MET A 108 11.48 1.61 6.97
C MET A 108 10.85 1.69 5.58
N ALA A 109 9.53 1.78 5.47
CA ALA A 109 8.90 1.94 4.16
C ALA A 109 9.29 3.29 3.52
N ASN A 110 9.45 4.34 4.33
CA ASN A 110 9.91 5.64 3.86
C ASN A 110 11.39 5.61 3.44
N ARG A 111 12.26 4.94 4.20
CA ARG A 111 13.69 4.78 3.89
C ARG A 111 13.88 4.01 2.60
N ILE A 112 13.20 2.88 2.44
CA ILE A 112 13.22 2.09 1.20
C ILE A 112 12.70 2.94 0.02
N ALA A 113 11.62 3.70 0.22
CA ALA A 113 11.08 4.57 -0.83
C ALA A 113 11.97 5.80 -1.14
N LYS A 114 12.82 6.24 -0.21
CA LYS A 114 13.82 7.31 -0.42
C LYS A 114 15.07 6.77 -1.12
N GLU A 115 15.57 5.61 -0.69
CA GLU A 115 16.69 4.92 -1.34
C GLU A 115 16.36 4.61 -2.82
N ALA A 116 15.12 4.19 -3.10
CA ALA A 116 14.63 3.99 -4.47
C ALA A 116 14.58 5.27 -5.32
N ARG A 117 14.51 6.46 -4.69
CA ARG A 117 14.51 7.77 -5.37
C ARG A 117 15.91 8.37 -5.53
N GLY A 118 16.94 7.75 -4.95
CA GLY A 118 18.31 8.26 -4.98
C GLY A 118 18.56 9.47 -4.06
N GLU A 119 17.63 9.79 -3.15
CA GLU A 119 17.81 10.84 -2.16
C GLU A 119 18.60 10.27 -0.97
N LYS A 120 19.90 10.61 -0.88
CA LYS A 120 20.72 10.36 0.32
C LYS A 120 20.45 11.47 1.34
N GLU A 121 20.49 11.12 2.63
CA GLU A 121 20.38 12.07 3.77
C GLU A 121 21.34 13.26 3.64
#